data_AF-A0A9D4Y437-F1
#
_entry.id   AF-A0A9D4Y437-F1
#
_cell.length_a   1.000
_cell.length_b   1.000
_cell.length_c   1.000
_cell.angle_alpha   90.00
_cell.angle_beta   90.00
_cell.angle_gamma   90.00
#
_symmetry.space_group_name_H-M   'P 1'
#
loop_
_entity.id
_entity.type
_entity.pdbx_description
1 polymer ?
#
loop_
_entity_poly.entity_id
_entity_poly.type
_entity_poly.pdbx_seq_one_letter_code
_entity_poly.pdbx_strand_id
1 'polypeptide(L)'
;MQCVNEVHTLCGVLGLDFGQTVDDVHPSLHGTQVEQSTNISNSTLEGLEKTILKLKTERKVRIQKLKDIVANLFELWNLMDTSKEERNTFLRITSIVATSP
;
A
#
# COMPACT_ATOMS: atom_id res chain seq x y z
N MET A 1 -16.83 5.62 9.48
CA MET A 1 -15.65 4.80 9.84
C MET A 1 -15.04 4.01 8.69
N GLN A 2 -15.73 3.80 7.55
CA GLN A 2 -15.20 3.02 6.42
C GLN A 2 -13.90 3.59 5.81
N CYS A 3 -13.81 4.91 5.62
CA CYS A 3 -12.62 5.58 5.09
C CYS A 3 -11.39 5.39 5.99
N VAL A 4 -11.57 5.48 7.32
CA VAL A 4 -10.49 5.29 8.29
C VAL A 4 -9.97 3.85 8.27
N ASN A 5 -10.86 2.86 8.16
CA ASN A 5 -10.47 1.45 8.02
C ASN A 5 -9.71 1.18 6.70
N GLU A 6 -10.10 1.87 5.63
CA GLU A 6 -9.38 1.79 4.35
C GLU A 6 -7.97 2.39 4.46
N VAL A 7 -7.82 3.55 5.10
CA VAL A 7 -6.50 4.14 5.39
C VAL A 7 -5.66 3.17 6.24
N HIS A 8 -6.21 2.58 7.30
CA HIS A 8 -5.52 1.58 8.13
C HIS A 8 -5.03 0.38 7.32
N THR A 9 -5.91 -0.17 6.48
CA THR A 9 -5.56 -1.30 5.59
C THR A 9 -4.45 -0.92 4.62
N LEU A 10 -4.53 0.25 3.99
CA LEU A 10 -3.52 0.74 3.05
C LEU A 10 -2.18 1.01 3.74
N CYS A 11 -2.20 1.57 4.96
CA CYS A 11 -0.99 1.78 5.76
C CYS A 11 -0.30 0.44 6.09
N GLY A 12 -1.07 -0.58 6.50
CA GLY A 12 -0.52 -1.92 6.74
C GLY A 12 0.12 -2.54 5.50
N VAL A 13 -0.51 -2.40 4.33
CA VAL A 13 0.05 -2.91 3.05
C VAL A 13 1.29 -2.12 2.61
N LEU A 14 1.31 -0.80 2.84
CA LEU A 14 2.41 0.07 2.46
C LEU A 14 3.52 0.16 3.52
N GLY A 15 3.34 -0.45 4.70
CA GLY A 15 4.27 -0.31 5.82
C GLY A 15 4.41 1.13 6.31
N LEU A 16 3.32 1.90 6.28
CA LEU A 16 3.26 3.28 6.78
C LEU A 16 2.68 3.31 8.20
N ASP A 17 3.05 4.33 8.99
CA ASP A 17 2.44 4.57 10.29
C ASP A 17 1.03 5.15 10.11
N PHE A 18 0.03 4.42 10.61
CA PHE A 18 -1.37 4.82 10.48
C PHE A 18 -1.67 6.11 11.24
N GLY A 19 -1.14 6.26 12.46
CA GLY A 19 -1.37 7.42 13.31
C GLY A 19 -0.91 8.70 12.63
N GLN A 20 0.34 8.72 12.18
CA GLN A 20 0.91 9.83 11.43
C GLN A 20 0.12 10.13 10.15
N THR A 21 -0.35 9.08 9.46
CA THR A 21 -1.11 9.26 8.20
C THR A 21 -2.48 9.90 8.43
N VAL A 22 -3.15 9.61 9.55
CA VAL A 22 -4.44 10.25 9.89
C VAL A 22 -4.26 11.60 10.57
N ASP A 23 -3.15 11.82 11.28
CA ASP A 23 -2.79 13.13 11.85
C ASP A 23 -2.61 14.19 10.77
N ASP A 24 -2.04 13.82 9.61
CA ASP A 24 -1.92 14.67 8.43
C ASP A 24 -3.28 15.13 7.88
N VAL A 25 -4.35 14.38 8.16
CA VAL A 25 -5.73 14.76 7.81
C VAL A 25 -6.34 15.60 8.92
N HIS A 26 -6.41 15.04 10.13
CA HIS A 26 -6.86 15.74 11.31
C HIS A 26 -6.46 14.95 12.58
N PRO A 27 -5.82 15.57 13.59
CA PRO A 27 -5.32 14.87 14.77
C PRO A 27 -6.42 14.23 15.63
N SER A 28 -7.68 14.66 15.49
CA SER A 28 -8.80 14.00 16.16
C SER A 28 -9.05 12.57 15.66
N LEU A 29 -8.53 12.19 14.49
CA LEU A 29 -8.68 10.84 13.92
C LEU A 29 -7.72 9.82 14.55
N HIS A 30 -6.65 10.29 15.17
CA HIS A 30 -5.70 9.47 15.91
C HIS A 30 -6.26 9.02 17.27
N GLY A 31 -7.17 9.80 17.85
CA GLY A 31 -7.74 9.57 19.18
C GLY A 31 -8.75 8.43 19.22
N THR A 32 -8.34 7.28 19.77
CA THR A 32 -9.17 6.12 20.12
C THR A 32 -9.86 6.24 21.49
N GLN A 33 -10.18 7.45 21.95
CA GLN A 33 -10.97 7.57 23.18
C GLN A 33 -12.44 7.34 22.86
N VAL A 34 -12.96 6.21 23.35
CA VAL A 34 -14.36 5.75 23.26
C VAL A 34 -15.39 6.82 23.71
N GLU A 35 -14.94 7.87 24.39
CA GLU A 35 -15.79 8.96 24.92
C GLU A 35 -15.77 10.25 24.09
N GLN A 36 -14.90 10.39 23.08
CA GLN A 36 -14.91 11.55 22.19
C GLN A 36 -15.60 11.17 20.88
N SER A 37 -16.89 11.50 20.77
CA SER A 37 -17.55 11.56 19.47
C SER A 37 -16.85 12.61 18.63
N THR A 38 -15.95 12.19 17.73
CA THR A 38 -15.35 13.10 16.76
C THR A 38 -16.46 13.69 15.91
N ASN A 39 -16.70 14.99 16.02
CA ASN A 39 -17.55 15.71 15.09
C ASN A 39 -16.81 15.73 13.74
N ILE A 40 -17.21 14.86 12.81
CA ILE A 40 -16.59 14.75 11.49
C ILE A 40 -17.18 15.84 10.60
N SER A 41 -16.39 16.87 10.31
CA SER A 41 -16.72 17.87 9.29
C SER A 41 -16.56 17.29 7.88
N ASN A 42 -17.23 17.90 6.89
CA ASN A 42 -17.03 17.55 5.48
C ASN A 42 -15.57 17.70 5.05
N SER A 43 -14.85 18.70 5.58
CA SER A 43 -13.43 18.90 5.29
C SER A 43 -12.56 17.73 5.77
N THR A 44 -12.87 17.13 6.92
CA THR A 44 -12.18 15.92 7.41
C THR A 44 -12.47 14.71 6.52
N LEU A 45 -13.70 14.58 6.02
CA LEU A 45 -14.06 13.51 5.10
C LEU A 45 -13.35 13.64 3.75
N GLU A 46 -13.34 14.85 3.16
CA GLU A 46 -12.59 15.14 1.93
C GLU A 46 -11.09 14.89 2.10
N GLY A 47 -10.53 15.25 3.26
CA GLY A 47 -9.13 14.98 3.60
C GLY A 47 -8.83 13.47 3.64
N LEU A 48 -9.72 12.66 4.22
CA LEU A 48 -9.59 11.20 4.21
C LEU A 48 -9.65 10.63 2.80
N GLU A 49 -10.59 11.08 1.96
CA GLU A 49 -10.69 10.62 0.57
C GLU A 49 -9.43 10.94 -0.24
N LYS A 50 -8.88 12.16 -0.08
CA LYS A 50 -7.62 12.56 -0.71
C LYS A 50 -6.46 11.69 -0.25
N THR A 51 -6.38 11.38 1.04
CA THR A 51 -5.35 10.49 1.59
C THR A 51 -5.49 9.07 1.05
N ILE A 52 -6.70 8.51 0.98
CA ILE A 52 -6.95 7.20 0.37
C ILE A 52 -6.49 7.19 -1.10
N LEU A 53 -6.82 8.22 -1.87
CA LEU A 53 -6.39 8.32 -3.27
C LEU A 53 -4.86 8.36 -3.41
N LYS A 54 -4.19 9.14 -2.55
CA LYS A 54 -2.72 9.20 -2.48
C LYS A 54 -2.11 7.83 -2.17
N LEU A 55 -2.62 7.14 -1.16
CA LEU A 55 -2.15 5.81 -0.75
C LEU A 55 -2.38 4.75 -1.84
N LYS A 56 -3.54 4.76 -2.51
CA LYS A 56 -3.81 3.89 -3.67
C LYS A 56 -2.84 4.14 -4.82
N THR A 57 -2.55 5.42 -5.10
CA THR A 57 -1.61 5.81 -6.14
C THR A 57 -0.20 5.34 -5.81
N GLU A 58 0.24 5.54 -4.57
CA GLU A 58 1.53 5.06 -4.10
C GLU A 58 1.66 3.53 -4.18
N ARG A 59 0.62 2.81 -3.75
CA ARG A 59 0.56 1.34 -3.90
C ARG A 59 0.74 0.92 -5.35
N LYS A 60 0.04 1.55 -6.29
CA LYS A 60 0.16 1.28 -7.73
C LYS A 60 1.58 1.54 -8.23
N VAL A 61 2.20 2.65 -7.83
CA VAL A 61 3.58 2.98 -8.20
C VAL A 61 4.57 1.94 -7.68
N ARG A 62 4.45 1.52 -6.41
CA ARG A 62 5.32 0.51 -5.81
C ARG A 62 5.16 -0.85 -6.49
N ILE A 63 3.93 -1.25 -6.80
CA ILE A 63 3.66 -2.48 -7.56
C ILE A 63 4.29 -2.40 -8.94
N GLN A 64 4.11 -1.30 -9.68
CA GLN A 64 4.68 -1.16 -11.02
C GLN A 64 6.21 -1.28 -10.99
N LYS A 65 6.89 -0.59 -10.06
CA LYS A 65 8.34 -0.73 -9.89
C LYS A 65 8.75 -2.19 -9.63
N LEU A 66 7.97 -2.94 -8.84
CA LEU A 66 8.22 -4.35 -8.60
C LEU A 66 8.03 -5.18 -9.88
N LYS A 67 7.01 -4.89 -10.71
CA LYS A 67 6.80 -5.55 -12.01
C LYS A 67 8.01 -5.33 -12.93
N ASP A 68 8.52 -4.10 -12.99
CA ASP A 68 9.67 -3.74 -13.82
C ASP A 68 10.95 -4.46 -13.35
N ILE A 69 11.17 -4.54 -12.03
CA ILE A 69 12.31 -5.28 -11.45
C ILE A 69 12.22 -6.77 -11.78
N VAL A 70 11.02 -7.37 -11.66
CA VAL A 70 10.81 -8.80 -11.98
C VAL A 70 11.01 -9.06 -13.47
N ALA A 71 10.62 -8.14 -14.35
CA ALA A 71 10.89 -8.24 -15.78
C ALA A 71 12.40 -8.25 -16.07
N ASN A 72 13.15 -7.31 -15.49
CA ASN A 72 14.61 -7.26 -15.62
C ASN A 72 15.29 -8.54 -15.08
N LEU A 73 14.78 -9.09 -13.98
CA LEU A 73 15.28 -10.35 -13.41
C LEU A 73 15.04 -11.53 -14.38
N PHE A 74 13.90 -11.55 -15.06
CA PHE A 74 13.60 -12.58 -16.05
C PHE A 74 14.52 -12.49 -17.27
N GLU A 75 14.79 -11.28 -17.76
CA GLU A 75 15.77 -11.05 -18.82
C GLU A 75 17.17 -11.54 -18.39
N LEU A 76 17.60 -11.22 -17.17
CA LEU A 76 18.89 -11.65 -16.64
C LEU A 76 19.00 -13.17 -16.53
N TRP A 77 17.96 -13.85 -16.02
CA TRP A 77 17.95 -15.31 -15.96
C TRP A 77 18.02 -15.97 -17.34
N ASN A 78 17.38 -15.37 -18.35
CA ASN A 78 17.46 -15.86 -19.72
C ASN A 78 18.87 -15.67 -20.29
N LEU A 79 19.53 -14.56 -19.97
CA LEU A 79 20.93 -14.32 -20.36
C LEU A 79 21.90 -15.30 -19.69
N MET A 80 21.62 -15.69 -18.45
CA MET A 80 22.46 -16.59 -17.65
C MET A 80 22.13 -18.07 -17.79
N ASP A 81 21.16 -18.45 -18.65
CA ASP A 81 20.65 -19.82 -18.76
C ASP A 81 20.25 -20.43 -17.39
N THR A 82 19.74 -19.61 -16.47
CA THR A 82 19.39 -20.05 -15.11
C THR A 82 18.26 -21.09 -15.14
N SER A 83 18.42 -22.20 -14.42
CA SER A 83 17.46 -23.31 -14.41
C SER A 83 16.12 -22.93 -13.79
N LYS A 84 15.06 -23.70 -14.08
CA LYS A 84 13.72 -23.44 -13.53
C LYS A 84 13.69 -23.64 -12.02
N GLU A 85 14.46 -24.60 -11.51
CA GLU A 85 14.57 -24.92 -10.09
C GLU A 85 15.16 -23.75 -9.31
N GLU A 86 16.20 -23.11 -9.84
CA GLU A 86 16.80 -21.90 -9.26
C GLU A 86 15.83 -20.71 -9.31
N ARG A 87 15.18 -20.49 -10.45
CA ARG A 87 14.16 -19.43 -10.59
C ARG A 87 12.99 -19.62 -9.62
N ASN A 88 12.62 -20.87 -9.32
CA ASN A 88 11.49 -21.19 -8.46
C ASN A 88 11.68 -20.74 -7.01
N THR A 89 12.92 -20.54 -6.54
CA THR A 89 13.19 -19.98 -5.22
C THR A 89 12.64 -18.55 -5.06
N PHE A 90 12.39 -17.86 -6.18
CA PHE A 90 11.83 -16.50 -6.23
C PHE A 90 10.30 -16.46 -6.48
N LEU A 91 9.60 -17.61 -6.50
CA LEU A 91 8.16 -17.69 -6.79
C LEU A 91 7.29 -16.80 -5.90
N ARG A 92 7.68 -16.62 -4.63
CA ARG A 92 6.95 -15.76 -3.70
C ARG A 92 6.94 -14.31 -4.17
N ILE A 93 8.01 -13.84 -4.80
CA ILE A 93 8.14 -12.46 -5.30
C ILE A 93 7.39 -12.31 -6.63
N THR A 94 7.50 -13.30 -7.52
CA THR A 94 6.82 -13.26 -8.84
C THR A 94 5.30 -13.41 -8.72
N SER A 95 4.81 -14.16 -7.73
CA SER A 95 3.37 -14.34 -7.46
C SER A 95 2.67 -13.07 -6.98
N ILE A 96 3.32 -12.26 -6.14
CA ILE A 96 2.79 -10.98 -5.65
C ILE A 96 2.53 -10.01 -6.83
N VAL A 97 3.41 -10.04 -7.83
CA VAL A 97 3.30 -9.24 -9.05
C VAL A 97 2.16 -9.72 -9.95
N ALA A 98 1.98 -11.03 -10.09
CA ALA A 98 0.96 -11.61 -10.98
C ALA A 98 -0.48 -11.46 -10.45
N THR A 99 -0.65 -11.37 -9.13
CA THR A 99 -1.97 -11.33 -8.46
C THR A 99 -2.46 -9.94 -8.11
N SER A 100 -1.60 -8.92 -8.23
CA SER A 100 -1.94 -7.54 -7.88
C SER A 100 -2.41 -6.74 -9.11
N PRO A 101 -3.67 -6.25 -9.14
CA PRO A 101 -4.17 -5.37 -10.20
C PRO A 101 -3.39 -4.05 -10.28
#